data_AF-A0A9D8B242-F1
#
_entry.id   AF-A0A9D8B242-F1
#
_cell.length_a   1.000
_cell.length_b   1.000
_cell.length_c   1.000
_cell.angle_alpha   90.00
_cell.angle_beta   90.00
_cell.angle_gamma   90.00
#
_symmetry.space_group_name_H-M   'P 1'
#
loop_
_entity.id
_entity.type
_entity.pdbx_description
1 polymer ?
#
loop_
_entity_poly.entity_id
_entity_poly.type
_entity_poly.pdbx_seq_one_letter_code
_entity_poly.pdbx_strand_id
1 'polypeptide(L)' 'MIITAELKTEGKLIAALTANPKEFKTGSRGFHGQGKIEIEGKRYQVQIQLVEIGSKPLAEKEAQQ' A
#
# COMPACT_ATOMS: atom_id res chain seq x y z
N MET A 1 -4.29 -11.28 6.56
CA MET A 1 -3.62 -10.27 7.41
C MET A 1 -4.08 -8.90 6.96
N ILE A 2 -4.22 -7.94 7.88
CA ILE A 2 -4.53 -6.54 7.57
C ILE A 2 -3.42 -5.69 8.19
N ILE A 3 -2.98 -4.64 7.50
CA ILE A 3 -1.95 -3.73 8.00
C ILE A 3 -2.61 -2.41 8.41
N THR A 4 -2.27 -1.91 9.60
CA THR A 4 -2.58 -0.55 10.02
C THR A 4 -1.37 0.33 9.76
N ALA A 5 -1.53 1.36 8.92
CA ALA A 5 -0.51 2.34 8.62
C ALA A 5 -0.80 3.64 9.38
N GLU A 6 0.16 4.08 10.19
CA GLU A 6 0.08 5.32 10.96
C GLU A 6 0.84 6.45 10.25
N LEU A 7 0.19 7.58 10.04
CA LEU A 7 0.82 8.83 9.63
C LEU A 7 1.07 9.70 10.86
N LYS A 8 2.33 10.10 11.06
CA LYS A 8 2.77 10.94 12.18
C LYS A 8 3.52 12.17 11.67
N THR A 9 3.35 13.29 12.36
CA THR A 9 4.19 14.50 12.21
C THR A 9 4.76 14.86 13.57
N GLU A 10 6.07 15.11 13.66
CA GLU A 10 6.73 15.47 14.92
C GLU A 10 6.41 14.50 16.08
N GLY A 11 6.28 13.21 15.77
CA GLY A 11 5.92 12.16 16.72
C GLY A 11 4.42 12.07 17.08
N LYS A 12 3.61 13.04 16.68
CA LYS A 12 2.15 13.04 16.89
C LYS A 12 1.43 12.28 15.78
N LEU A 13 0.55 11.35 16.15
CA LEU A 13 -0.35 10.67 15.22
C LEU A 13 -1.37 11.65 14.64
N ILE A 14 -1.44 11.71 13.32
CA ILE A 14 -2.36 12.57 12.58
C ILE A 14 -3.39 11.78 11.77
N ALA A 15 -3.08 10.55 11.37
CA ALA A 15 -4.04 9.66 10.73
C ALA A 15 -3.63 8.19 10.86
N ALA A 16 -4.61 7.29 10.78
CA ALA A 16 -4.39 5.87 10.61
C ALA A 16 -5.21 5.38 9.41
N LEU A 17 -4.61 4.53 8.59
CA LEU A 17 -5.27 3.91 7.43
C LEU A 17 -5.14 2.39 7.51
N THR A 18 -6.19 1.71 7.07
CA THR A 18 -6.18 0.27 6.88
C THR A 18 -5.70 -0.05 5.48
N ALA A 19 -4.64 -0.85 5.36
CA ALA A 19 -4.17 -1.42 4.12
C ALA A 19 -4.58 -2.90 4.05
N ASN A 20 -5.48 -3.21 3.13
CA ASN A 20 -5.97 -4.57 2.90
C ASN A 20 -5.07 -5.31 1.92
N PRO A 21 -4.96 -6.65 2.00
CA PRO A 21 -4.29 -7.45 0.98
C PRO A 21 -4.81 -7.11 -0.41
N LYS A 22 -3.89 -7.01 -1.37
CA LYS A 22 -4.19 -6.68 -2.75
C LYS A 22 -3.27 -7.45 -3.69
N GLU A 23 -3.88 -8.05 -4.70
CA GLU A 23 -3.18 -8.47 -5.91
C GLU A 23 -3.19 -7.31 -6.91
N PHE A 24 -2.01 -6.94 -7.38
CA PHE A 24 -1.82 -5.84 -8.31
C PHE A 24 -1.93 -6.33 -9.75
N LYS A 25 -2.29 -5.43 -10.67
CA LYS A 25 -2.40 -5.74 -12.11
C LYS A 25 -1.12 -6.32 -12.72
N THR A 26 0.03 -6.08 -12.10
CA THR A 26 1.35 -6.60 -12.48
C THR A 26 1.59 -8.05 -12.05
N GLY A 27 0.62 -8.68 -11.37
CA GLY A 27 0.76 -9.99 -10.72
C GLY A 27 1.44 -9.95 -9.37
N SER A 28 1.98 -8.81 -8.93
CA SER A 28 2.56 -8.68 -7.59
C SER A 28 1.48 -8.77 -6.51
N ARG A 29 1.87 -9.24 -5.33
CA ARG A 29 1.03 -9.25 -4.12
C ARG A 29 1.50 -8.17 -3.15
N GLY A 30 0.63 -7.77 -2.24
CA GLY A 30 0.96 -6.83 -1.19
C GLY A 30 -0.29 -6.26 -0.52
N PHE A 31 -0.25 -4.99 -0.11
CA PHE A 31 -1.32 -4.34 0.62
C PHE A 31 -1.59 -2.94 0.08
N HIS A 32 -2.85 -2.52 0.11
CA HIS A 32 -3.28 -1.22 -0.36
C HIS A 32 -4.34 -0.62 0.56
N GLY A 33 -4.16 0.65 0.87
CA GLY A 33 -5.10 1.45 1.64
C GLY A 33 -5.22 2.84 1.03
N GLN A 34 -6.38 3.46 1.17
CA GLN A 34 -6.61 4.83 0.73
C GLN A 34 -7.62 5.52 1.65
N GLY A 35 -7.55 6.84 1.73
CA GLY A 35 -8.45 7.63 2.56
C GLY A 35 -8.32 9.11 2.29
N LYS A 36 -9.20 9.89 2.90
CA LYS A 36 -9.06 11.35 2.96
C LYS A 36 -8.75 11.72 4.40
N ILE A 37 -7.73 12.55 4.59
CA ILE A 37 -7.32 13.04 5.90
C ILE A 37 -7.32 14.55 5.89
N GLU A 38 -7.50 15.17 7.06
CA GLU A 38 -7.41 16.60 7.23
C GLU A 38 -6.17 16.93 8.05
N ILE A 39 -5.35 17.85 7.53
CA ILE A 39 -4.15 18.36 8.19
C ILE A 39 -4.24 19.88 8.11
N GLU A 40 -4.27 20.56 9.27
CA GLU A 40 -4.31 22.03 9.34
C GLU A 40 -5.44 22.66 8.51
N GLY A 41 -6.64 22.07 8.56
CA GLY A 41 -7.82 22.54 7.82
C GLY A 41 -7.78 22.30 6.30
N LYS A 42 -6.73 21.65 5.78
CA LYS A 42 -6.63 21.23 4.39
C LYS A 42 -6.91 19.74 4.25
N ARG A 43 -7.72 19.39 3.25
CA ARG A 43 -8.12 18.00 2.98
C ARG A 43 -7.20 17.38 1.94
N TYR A 44 -6.62 16.24 2.28
CA TYR A 44 -5.70 15.48 1.43
C TYR A 44 -6.28 14.11 1.13
N GLN A 45 -6.02 13.62 -0.08
CA GLN A 45 -6.21 12.21 -0.41
C GLN A 45 -4.89 11.49 -0.20
N VAL A 46 -4.92 10.42 0.58
CA VAL A 46 -3.74 9.61 0.93
C VAL A 46 -3.93 8.20 0.40
N GLN A 47 -2.83 7.65 -0.09
CA GLN A 47 -2.73 6.26 -0.52
C GLN A 47 -1.49 5.63 0.12
N ILE A 48 -1.67 4.43 0.66
CA ILE A 48 -0.60 3.56 1.16
C ILE A 48 -0.54 2.34 0.23
N GLN A 49 0.65 2.01 -0.26
CA GLN A 49 0.88 0.82 -1.08
C GLN A 49 2.14 0.12 -0.61
N LEU A 50 1.98 -1.14 -0.19
CA LEU A 50 3.08 -2.04 0.12
C LEU A 50 3.07 -3.12 -0.95
N VAL A 51 4.22 -3.35 -1.60
CA VAL A 51 4.38 -4.40 -2.60
C VAL A 51 5.41 -5.38 -2.08
N GLU A 52 5.05 -6.66 -2.04
CA GLU A 52 5.96 -7.73 -1.67
C GLU A 52 6.97 -7.94 -2.81
N ILE A 53 8.27 -7.78 -2.50
CA ILE A 53 9.35 -7.96 -3.46
C ILE A 53 9.43 -9.45 -3.85
N GLY A 54 9.53 -9.73 -5.16
CA GLY A 54 9.59 -11.11 -5.67
C GLY A 54 8.27 -11.86 -5.72
N SER A 55 7.14 -11.22 -5.37
CA SER A 55 5.83 -11.88 -5.30
C SER A 55 5.16 -12.16 -6.64
N LYS A 56 5.71 -11.65 -7.75
CA LYS A 56 5.18 -11.89 -9.10
C LYS A 56 5.23 -13.39 -9.38
N PRO A 57 4.18 -13.96 -9.99
CA PRO A 57 4.25 -15.30 -10.54
C PRO A 57 5.45 -15.36 -11.50
N LEU A 58 6.30 -16.36 -11.30
CA LEU A 58 7.22 -16.79 -12.34
C LEU A 58 6.35 -17.41 -13.43
N ALA A 59 5.78 -16.58 -14.31
CA ALA A 59 5.43 -17.08 -15.62
C ALA A 59 6.77 -17.52 -16.23
N GLU A 60 6.92 -18.84 -16.38
CA GLU A 60 8.01 -19.57 -17.01
C GLU A 60 9.08 -18.68 -17.66
N LYS A 61 10.30 -18.73 -17.12
CA LYS A 61 11.52 -18.40 -17.87
C LYS A 61 11.79 -19.44 -18.98
N GLU A 62 10.79 -19.81 -19.78
CA GLU A 62 10.89 -20.82 -20.85
C GLU A 62 10.36 -20.33 -22.22
N ALA A 63 10.45 -19.02 -22.50
CA ALA A 63 10.20 -18.49 -23.84
C ALA A 63 11.39 -17.68 -24.36
N GLN A 64 12.59 -18.26 -24.27
CA GLN A 64 13.79 -17.87 -25.00
C GLN A 64 14.82 -19.02 -24.91
N GLN A 65 14.49 -20.14 -25.54
CA GLN A 65 15.46 -21.04 -26.18
C GLN A 65 15.57 -20.62 -27.64
#